data_AF-A0A485K3M8-F1
#
_entry.id   AF-A0A485K3M8-F1
#
_cell.length_a   1.000
_cell.length_b   1.000
_cell.length_c   1.000
_cell.angle_alpha   90.00
_cell.angle_beta   90.00
_cell.angle_gamma   90.00
#
_symmetry.space_group_name_H-M   'P 1'
#
loop_
_entity.id
_entity.type
_entity.pdbx_description
1 polymer ?
#
loop_
_entity_poly.entity_id
_entity_poly.type
_entity_poly.pdbx_seq_one_letter_code
_entity_poly.pdbx_strand_id
1 'polypeptide(L)'
;MGLRLNPWGNVYSSSELEQMTFVHRVYLETMEIEAKDLPNVLQMNATFTEPIYTPKKADFDEHTFMRQMQGMIGLLRQPAEEIISCICGYQKERTERFQIGTAFMNDPRTLLLEEFKIWAMSRLASAGCTTEAFEKEVEQRKNYITQLQYGGGNLFKPSGAERTLMTTLKDVREILERRILPMIACERAQASAKEHLTVVEARGTDALIHGVQFLFNIFRNTPNAPADCTITNLQSQQHTAMKESMATKSGQMLLLLLSTNSFRTLFPESHHQVTGGKSQLMALTTDQQKTTASDPLFMDESAVAAVPPLLLSNPTVTWTPKAFLTQSNGGVVNFLTPETYELYVKMHAMLKLLADLLVSTRQARLLAGTGGDLLVYGPGGMHLRVLMETFQAVESEVMSIATELKKRGVSELDKLKSSYSEKAWRTCFSRVLALEGYMINDVAATQDPIRRIIEATHPVANLQMGKEFKASTNKWVLENSSTCSHIAHTLKLEHAALNGGGGAPLMLPPSSNGAAKSSATA
;
A
#
# COMPACT_ATOMS: atom_id res chain seq x y z
N MET A 1 53.03 5.24 -21.39
CA MET A 1 53.03 4.56 -20.08
C MET A 1 53.96 5.34 -19.17
N GLY A 2 53.44 6.02 -18.15
CA GLY A 2 54.28 6.55 -17.08
C GLY A 2 54.52 5.43 -16.07
N LEU A 3 55.74 4.91 -16.00
CA LEU A 3 56.09 3.88 -15.04
C LEU A 3 56.05 4.47 -13.62
N ARG A 4 55.21 3.91 -12.75
CA ARG A 4 55.41 4.04 -11.29
C ARG A 4 56.75 3.37 -10.98
N LEU A 5 57.76 4.18 -10.69
CA LEU A 5 59.13 3.73 -10.42
C LEU A 5 59.27 2.95 -9.09
N ASN A 6 58.23 2.96 -8.25
CA ASN A 6 58.21 2.22 -6.98
C ASN A 6 56.86 1.49 -6.79
N PRO A 7 56.85 0.14 -6.70
CA PRO A 7 55.67 -0.66 -6.34
C PRO A 7 55.06 -0.33 -4.97
N TRP A 8 55.84 0.37 -4.12
CA TRP A 8 55.51 0.75 -2.75
C TRP A 8 55.34 2.27 -2.60
N GLY A 9 55.45 3.02 -3.70
CA GLY A 9 55.23 4.47 -3.69
C GLY A 9 53.74 4.78 -3.71
N ASN A 10 53.26 5.51 -2.71
CA ASN A 10 51.84 5.90 -2.63
C ASN A 10 51.43 6.92 -3.70
N VAL A 11 52.40 7.64 -4.28
CA VAL A 11 52.15 8.69 -5.27
C VAL A 11 51.67 8.10 -6.59
N TYR A 12 50.54 8.58 -7.08
CA TYR A 12 49.94 8.21 -8.36
C TYR A 12 50.73 8.78 -9.54
N SER A 13 50.78 8.02 -10.63
CA SER A 13 51.16 8.53 -11.94
C SER A 13 50.12 9.49 -12.50
N SER A 14 50.48 10.32 -13.47
CA SER A 14 49.54 11.24 -14.14
C SER A 14 48.30 10.53 -14.69
N SER A 15 48.46 9.29 -15.19
CA SER A 15 47.33 8.49 -15.69
C SER A 15 46.41 7.98 -14.58
N GLU A 16 46.95 7.65 -13.40
CA GLU A 16 46.14 7.24 -12.24
C GLU A 16 45.42 8.45 -11.63
N LEU A 17 46.06 9.62 -11.63
CA LEU A 17 45.43 10.87 -11.23
C LEU A 17 44.25 11.22 -12.14
N GLU A 18 44.42 11.16 -13.47
CA GLU A 18 43.34 11.37 -14.43
C GLU A 18 42.18 10.39 -14.25
N GLN A 19 42.48 9.10 -14.01
CA GLN A 19 41.47 8.08 -13.72
C GLN A 19 40.70 8.40 -12.43
N MET A 20 41.41 8.77 -11.36
CA MET A 20 40.76 9.06 -10.07
C MET A 20 39.94 10.36 -10.12
N THR A 21 40.44 11.41 -10.78
CA THR A 21 39.67 12.63 -11.03
C THR A 21 38.38 12.34 -11.79
N PHE A 22 38.45 11.46 -12.80
CA PHE A 22 37.26 11.03 -13.53
C PHE A 22 36.27 10.25 -12.64
N VAL A 23 36.76 9.29 -11.86
CA VAL A 23 35.95 8.51 -10.89
C VAL A 23 35.25 9.44 -9.89
N HIS A 24 35.98 10.38 -9.29
CA HIS A 24 35.42 11.36 -8.35
C HIS A 24 34.35 12.22 -9.00
N ARG A 25 34.66 12.82 -10.15
CA ARG A 25 33.72 13.69 -10.86
C ARG A 25 32.39 12.97 -11.12
N VAL A 26 32.47 11.78 -11.71
CA VAL A 26 31.29 11.00 -12.10
C VAL A 26 30.52 10.51 -10.85
N TYR A 27 31.22 10.18 -9.76
CA TYR A 27 30.58 9.80 -8.50
C TYR A 27 29.82 10.99 -7.89
N LEU A 28 30.46 12.16 -7.77
CA LEU A 28 29.85 13.36 -7.19
C LEU A 28 28.65 13.84 -8.01
N GLU A 29 28.78 13.85 -9.34
CA GLU A 29 27.71 14.23 -10.27
C GLU A 29 26.51 13.28 -10.17
N THR A 30 26.74 11.97 -10.10
CA THR A 30 25.65 10.99 -10.13
C THR A 30 24.97 10.82 -8.77
N MET A 31 25.75 10.89 -7.69
CA MET A 31 25.23 10.74 -6.32
C MET A 31 24.66 12.04 -5.75
N GLU A 32 24.85 13.17 -6.43
CA GLU A 32 24.38 14.50 -6.00
C GLU A 32 24.97 14.90 -4.62
N ILE A 33 26.26 14.61 -4.38
CA ILE A 33 26.94 14.89 -3.11
C ILE A 33 28.15 15.82 -3.28
N GLU A 34 28.60 16.39 -2.16
CA GLU A 34 29.83 17.20 -2.12
C GLU A 34 31.09 16.34 -1.93
N ALA A 35 32.25 16.87 -2.32
CA ALA A 35 33.54 16.17 -2.20
C ALA A 35 33.89 15.74 -0.76
N LYS A 36 33.35 16.44 0.25
CA LYS A 36 33.54 16.09 1.67
C LYS A 36 32.84 14.80 2.08
N ASP A 37 31.79 14.41 1.35
CA ASP A 37 30.93 13.25 1.64
C ASP A 37 31.33 12.02 0.80
N LEU A 38 32.45 12.11 0.08
CA LEU A 38 32.99 11.02 -0.72
C LEU A 38 33.34 9.81 0.18
N PRO A 39 33.02 8.57 -0.21
CA PRO A 39 33.36 7.40 0.58
C PRO A 39 34.86 7.32 0.90
N ASN A 40 35.21 6.91 2.13
CA ASN A 40 36.61 6.81 2.59
C ASN A 40 37.52 6.05 1.62
N VAL A 41 36.98 5.04 0.92
CA VAL A 41 37.71 4.24 -0.06
C VAL A 41 38.17 5.04 -1.28
N LEU A 42 37.43 6.08 -1.66
CA LEU A 42 37.76 6.93 -2.79
C LEU A 42 38.56 8.18 -2.38
N GLN A 43 38.66 8.51 -1.09
CA GLN A 43 39.32 9.74 -0.65
C GLN A 43 40.82 9.76 -0.98
N MET A 44 41.28 10.94 -1.40
CA MET A 44 42.67 11.25 -1.70
C MET A 44 43.23 12.18 -0.62
N ASN A 45 44.54 12.20 -0.45
CA ASN A 45 45.20 13.14 0.45
C ASN A 45 44.98 14.61 0.01
N ALA A 46 45.35 15.57 0.86
CA ALA A 46 45.10 16.99 0.63
C ALA A 46 45.74 17.53 -0.67
N THR A 47 46.84 16.93 -1.13
CA THR A 47 47.52 17.33 -2.37
C THR A 47 47.02 16.59 -3.61
N PHE A 48 46.02 15.70 -3.46
CA PHE A 48 45.51 14.83 -4.51
C PHE A 48 46.61 14.04 -5.23
N THR A 49 47.56 13.50 -4.47
CA THR A 49 48.70 12.74 -5.01
C THR A 49 48.65 11.27 -4.63
N GLU A 50 47.95 10.90 -3.57
CA GLU A 50 47.84 9.52 -3.09
C GLU A 50 46.47 9.23 -2.47
N PRO A 51 46.00 7.97 -2.51
CA PRO A 51 44.75 7.56 -1.87
C PRO A 51 44.98 7.37 -0.37
N ILE A 52 43.97 7.70 0.43
CA ILE A 52 44.01 7.49 1.88
C ILE A 52 43.78 6.01 2.20
N TYR A 53 42.88 5.36 1.46
CA TYR A 53 42.56 3.96 1.66
C TYR A 53 43.51 3.04 0.89
N THR A 54 44.00 1.99 1.57
CA THR A 54 44.85 0.97 0.98
C THR A 54 44.23 -0.41 1.20
N PRO A 55 43.68 -1.04 0.15
CA PRO A 55 43.14 -2.40 0.22
C PRO A 55 44.22 -3.42 0.60
N LYS A 56 43.81 -4.46 1.32
CA LYS A 56 44.62 -5.62 1.68
C LYS A 56 44.25 -6.79 0.77
N LYS A 57 45.18 -7.74 0.63
CA LYS A 57 44.91 -8.97 -0.15
C LYS A 57 43.69 -9.75 0.36
N ALA A 58 43.41 -9.70 1.66
CA ALA A 58 42.22 -10.32 2.25
C ALA A 58 40.90 -9.66 1.77
N ASP A 59 40.95 -8.40 1.35
CA ASP A 59 39.79 -7.69 0.83
C ASP A 59 39.39 -8.19 -0.57
N PHE A 60 40.22 -9.01 -1.23
CA PHE A 60 39.87 -9.67 -2.51
C PHE A 60 39.34 -11.10 -2.33
N ASP A 61 39.34 -11.60 -1.10
CA ASP A 61 38.82 -12.93 -0.79
C ASP A 61 37.31 -12.88 -0.63
N GLU A 62 36.60 -13.44 -1.62
CA GLU A 62 35.15 -13.60 -1.62
C GLU A 62 34.64 -14.25 -0.33
N HIS A 63 35.34 -15.26 0.21
CA HIS A 63 34.90 -16.00 1.40
C HIS A 63 34.80 -15.11 2.64
N THR A 64 35.61 -14.05 2.73
CA THR A 64 35.56 -13.10 3.83
C THR A 64 34.24 -12.32 3.82
N PHE A 65 33.79 -11.85 2.64
CA PHE A 65 32.50 -11.16 2.49
C PHE A 65 31.33 -12.10 2.69
N MET A 66 31.39 -13.31 2.10
CA MET A 66 30.32 -14.30 2.27
C MET A 66 30.12 -14.66 3.74
N ARG A 67 31.20 -14.82 4.51
CA ARG A 67 31.11 -15.06 5.97
C ARG A 67 30.47 -13.89 6.71
N GLN A 68 30.75 -12.64 6.32
CA GLN A 68 30.13 -11.47 6.92
C GLN A 68 28.63 -11.37 6.58
N MET A 69 28.24 -11.84 5.41
CA MET A 69 26.85 -11.81 4.93
C MET A 69 26.00 -13.00 5.39
N GLN A 70 26.60 -14.07 5.95
CA GLN A 70 25.89 -15.28 6.39
C GLN A 70 24.71 -15.02 7.34
N GLY A 71 24.83 -14.03 8.23
CA GLY A 71 23.78 -13.64 9.18
C GLY A 71 22.80 -12.58 8.66
N MET A 72 23.02 -12.03 7.46
CA MET A 72 22.15 -11.01 6.90
C MET A 72 20.89 -11.63 6.31
N ILE A 73 19.75 -11.02 6.59
CA ILE A 73 18.44 -11.40 6.05
C ILE A 73 17.94 -10.20 5.24
N GLY A 74 17.82 -10.38 3.93
CA GLY A 74 17.36 -9.34 3.01
C GLY A 74 17.10 -9.90 1.63
N LEU A 75 16.05 -9.40 0.97
CA LEU A 75 15.64 -9.86 -0.36
C LEU A 75 16.75 -9.71 -1.41
N LEU A 76 17.60 -8.69 -1.25
CA LEU A 76 18.69 -8.35 -2.16
C LEU A 76 20.04 -8.93 -1.76
N ARG A 77 20.09 -9.79 -0.71
CA ARG A 77 21.34 -10.40 -0.24
C ARG A 77 22.05 -11.20 -1.33
N GLN A 78 21.33 -12.10 -2.00
CA GLN A 78 21.92 -12.95 -3.04
C GLN A 78 22.40 -12.13 -4.25
N PRO A 79 21.62 -11.19 -4.82
CA PRO A 79 22.15 -10.28 -5.83
C PRO A 79 23.38 -9.47 -5.38
N ALA A 80 23.45 -9.07 -4.11
CA ALA A 80 24.63 -8.39 -3.57
C ALA A 80 25.85 -9.33 -3.48
N GLU A 81 25.66 -10.59 -3.07
CA GLU A 81 26.71 -11.63 -3.11
C GLU A 81 27.24 -11.82 -4.53
N GLU A 82 26.37 -11.85 -5.53
CA GLU A 82 26.78 -11.99 -6.94
C GLU A 82 27.59 -10.79 -7.45
N ILE A 83 27.21 -9.56 -7.06
CA ILE A 83 28.01 -8.35 -7.36
C ILE A 83 29.39 -8.47 -6.72
N ILE A 84 29.47 -8.85 -5.44
CA ILE A 84 30.73 -9.00 -4.73
C ILE A 84 31.59 -10.10 -5.36
N SER A 85 31.01 -11.24 -5.71
CA SER A 85 31.68 -12.36 -6.37
C SER A 85 32.25 -11.96 -7.74
N CYS A 86 31.46 -11.23 -8.54
CA CYS A 86 31.89 -10.69 -9.82
C CYS A 86 33.13 -9.80 -9.68
N ILE A 87 33.14 -8.94 -8.66
CA ILE A 87 34.23 -8.02 -8.37
C ILE A 87 35.47 -8.77 -7.84
N CYS A 88 35.30 -9.63 -6.84
CA CYS A 88 36.39 -10.41 -6.25
C CYS A 88 37.07 -11.30 -7.30
N GLY A 89 36.30 -11.91 -8.20
CA GLY A 89 36.85 -12.70 -9.32
C GLY A 89 37.80 -11.88 -10.20
N TYR A 90 37.40 -10.68 -10.62
CA TYR A 90 38.26 -9.78 -11.39
C TYR A 90 39.53 -9.37 -10.61
N GLN A 91 39.40 -9.03 -9.33
CA GLN A 91 40.52 -8.58 -8.49
C GLN A 91 41.51 -9.72 -8.22
N LYS A 92 41.03 -10.94 -8.02
CA LYS A 92 41.85 -12.14 -7.84
C LYS A 92 42.65 -12.46 -9.10
N GLU A 93 41.99 -12.55 -10.26
CA GLU A 93 42.66 -12.76 -11.55
C GLU A 93 43.72 -11.69 -11.81
N ARG A 94 43.42 -10.43 -11.48
CA ARG A 94 44.37 -9.33 -11.63
C ARG A 94 45.57 -9.45 -10.68
N THR A 95 45.35 -9.83 -9.43
CA THR A 95 46.42 -10.01 -8.45
C THR A 95 47.33 -11.18 -8.79
N GLU A 96 46.76 -12.29 -9.26
CA GLU A 96 47.50 -13.48 -9.69
C GLU A 96 48.31 -13.26 -10.96
N ARG A 97 47.90 -12.34 -11.85
CA ARG A 97 48.66 -11.97 -13.06
C ARG A 97 49.89 -11.13 -12.75
N PHE A 98 49.82 -10.24 -11.76
CA PHE A 98 50.87 -9.28 -11.45
C PHE A 98 51.65 -9.65 -10.17
N GLN A 99 52.12 -10.90 -10.09
CA GLN A 99 52.85 -11.47 -8.93
C GLN A 99 54.15 -10.71 -8.58
N ILE A 100 54.71 -9.96 -9.52
CA ILE A 100 55.93 -9.16 -9.34
C ILE A 100 55.58 -7.68 -9.53
N GLY A 101 55.37 -6.98 -8.40
CA GLY A 101 55.50 -5.52 -8.27
C GLY A 101 54.60 -4.60 -9.12
N THR A 102 53.54 -5.11 -9.76
CA THR A 102 52.76 -4.35 -10.77
C THR A 102 51.25 -4.31 -10.54
N ALA A 103 50.68 -5.13 -9.65
CA ALA A 103 49.30 -4.95 -9.16
C ALA A 103 49.32 -3.93 -8.02
N PHE A 104 49.07 -2.68 -8.35
CA PHE A 104 48.90 -1.62 -7.36
C PHE A 104 47.60 -1.86 -6.58
N MET A 105 47.72 -2.31 -5.34
CA MET A 105 46.57 -2.62 -4.47
C MET A 105 45.63 -1.43 -4.29
N ASN A 106 46.15 -0.21 -4.39
CA ASN A 106 45.41 1.02 -4.21
C ASN A 106 45.19 1.78 -5.53
N ASP A 107 45.27 1.16 -6.71
CA ASP A 107 44.99 1.91 -7.94
C ASP A 107 43.51 2.28 -8.11
N PRO A 108 43.18 3.26 -8.99
CA PRO A 108 41.80 3.73 -9.18
C PRO A 108 40.80 2.64 -9.56
N ARG A 109 41.22 1.57 -10.25
CA ARG A 109 40.30 0.48 -10.62
C ARG A 109 39.94 -0.34 -9.38
N THR A 110 40.92 -0.63 -8.53
CA THR A 110 40.71 -1.39 -7.31
C THR A 110 39.85 -0.60 -6.33
N LEU A 111 40.16 0.68 -6.11
CA LEU A 111 39.41 1.53 -5.17
C LEU A 111 37.95 1.73 -5.60
N LEU A 112 37.69 1.92 -6.89
CA LEU A 112 36.33 1.94 -7.45
C LEU A 112 35.54 0.67 -7.08
N LEU A 113 36.17 -0.50 -7.26
CA LEU A 113 35.53 -1.78 -7.03
C LEU A 113 35.35 -2.11 -5.55
N GLU A 114 36.28 -1.71 -4.70
CA GLU A 114 36.14 -1.80 -3.24
C GLU A 114 34.95 -0.96 -2.73
N GLU A 115 34.75 0.24 -3.28
CA GLU A 115 33.61 1.08 -2.93
C GLU A 115 32.28 0.37 -3.27
N PHE A 116 32.17 -0.21 -4.46
CA PHE A 116 30.99 -0.97 -4.86
C PHE A 116 30.73 -2.21 -3.99
N LYS A 117 31.77 -2.95 -3.58
CA LYS A 117 31.62 -4.09 -2.66
C LYS A 117 31.11 -3.64 -1.29
N ILE A 118 31.67 -2.56 -0.75
CA ILE A 118 31.24 -2.02 0.54
C ILE A 118 29.78 -1.58 0.47
N TRP A 119 29.39 -0.88 -0.59
CA TRP A 119 27.99 -0.52 -0.81
C TRP A 119 27.08 -1.76 -0.93
N ALA A 120 27.48 -2.75 -1.74
CA ALA A 120 26.70 -3.98 -1.93
C ALA A 120 26.49 -4.73 -0.60
N MET A 121 27.53 -4.83 0.21
CA MET A 121 27.47 -5.53 1.50
C MET A 121 26.71 -4.73 2.57
N SER A 122 27.03 -3.45 2.74
CA SER A 122 26.55 -2.66 3.90
C SER A 122 25.19 -2.00 3.69
N ARG A 123 24.82 -1.72 2.44
CA ARG A 123 23.57 -1.04 2.08
C ARG A 123 22.63 -1.95 1.32
N LEU A 124 23.09 -2.54 0.22
CA LEU A 124 22.21 -3.30 -0.68
C LEU A 124 21.70 -4.60 -0.04
N ALA A 125 22.57 -5.40 0.57
CA ALA A 125 22.24 -6.75 1.04
C ALA A 125 21.13 -6.83 2.09
N SER A 126 21.01 -5.82 2.95
CA SER A 126 20.01 -5.74 4.04
C SER A 126 18.92 -4.70 3.79
N ALA A 127 18.86 -4.10 2.59
CA ALA A 127 17.92 -3.03 2.32
C ALA A 127 16.45 -3.49 2.35
N GLY A 128 15.60 -2.65 2.93
CA GLY A 128 14.15 -2.73 2.74
C GLY A 128 13.78 -2.21 1.35
N CYS A 129 13.11 -3.03 0.55
CA CYS A 129 12.76 -2.75 -0.84
C CYS A 129 11.50 -1.87 -1.00
N THR A 130 11.05 -1.18 0.05
CA THR A 130 9.73 -0.53 0.10
C THR A 130 9.76 0.98 -0.14
N THR A 131 10.94 1.61 -0.20
CA THR A 131 11.06 3.08 -0.25
C THR A 131 11.52 3.60 -1.61
N GLU A 132 10.99 4.76 -2.01
CA GLU A 132 11.38 5.45 -3.24
C GLU A 132 12.83 5.95 -3.21
N ALA A 133 13.28 6.41 -2.04
CA ALA A 133 14.64 6.88 -1.84
C ALA A 133 15.68 5.79 -2.15
N PHE A 134 15.40 4.55 -1.75
CA PHE A 134 16.31 3.43 -2.01
C PHE A 134 16.32 3.02 -3.49
N GLU A 135 15.16 3.02 -4.17
CA GLU A 135 15.14 2.79 -5.63
C GLU A 135 15.94 3.85 -6.37
N LYS A 136 15.78 5.14 -6.00
CA LYS A 136 16.58 6.24 -6.57
C LYS A 136 18.08 6.02 -6.33
N GLU A 137 18.48 5.57 -5.13
CA GLU A 137 19.88 5.25 -4.81
C GLU A 137 20.43 4.15 -5.74
N VAL A 138 19.69 3.07 -5.97
CA VAL A 138 20.09 1.98 -6.87
C VAL A 138 20.16 2.45 -8.33
N GLU A 139 19.22 3.30 -8.75
CA GLU A 139 19.20 3.90 -10.10
C GLU A 139 20.41 4.84 -10.31
N GLN A 140 20.76 5.65 -9.30
CA GLN A 140 21.98 6.46 -9.30
C GLN A 140 23.23 5.57 -9.41
N ARG A 141 23.29 4.45 -8.70
CA ARG A 141 24.40 3.47 -8.81
C ARG A 141 24.51 2.88 -10.20
N LYS A 142 23.39 2.52 -10.83
CA LYS A 142 23.35 2.05 -12.23
C LYS A 142 23.83 3.14 -13.21
N ASN A 143 23.40 4.38 -13.00
CA ASN A 143 23.81 5.52 -13.82
C ASN A 143 25.30 5.84 -13.66
N TYR A 144 25.83 5.69 -12.44
CA TYR A 144 27.24 5.88 -12.15
C TYR A 144 28.10 4.90 -12.94
N ILE A 145 27.72 3.61 -12.95
CA ILE A 145 28.37 2.59 -13.78
C ILE A 145 28.28 2.94 -15.27
N THR A 146 27.10 3.38 -15.73
CA THR A 146 26.86 3.74 -17.13
C THR A 146 27.77 4.89 -17.57
N GLN A 147 27.89 5.94 -16.76
CA GLN A 147 28.80 7.05 -17.05
C GLN A 147 30.27 6.63 -16.99
N LEU A 148 30.67 5.75 -16.07
CA LEU A 148 32.02 5.21 -16.04
C LEU A 148 32.38 4.44 -17.31
N GLN A 149 31.41 3.70 -17.88
CA GLN A 149 31.61 2.90 -19.08
C GLN A 149 31.69 3.74 -20.36
N TYR A 150 30.85 4.76 -20.50
CA TYR A 150 30.73 5.52 -21.75
C TYR A 150 31.44 6.89 -21.71
N GLY A 151 31.56 7.52 -20.54
CA GLY A 151 32.19 8.83 -20.38
C GLY A 151 33.72 8.79 -20.29
N GLY A 152 34.30 7.64 -19.97
CA GLY A 152 35.74 7.49 -19.71
C GLY A 152 36.61 7.33 -20.96
N GLY A 153 36.00 7.07 -22.13
CA GLY A 153 36.73 6.79 -23.37
C GLY A 153 37.82 5.72 -23.18
N ASN A 154 39.08 6.13 -23.37
CA ASN A 154 40.26 5.28 -23.25
C ASN A 154 40.95 5.33 -21.87
N LEU A 155 40.36 5.95 -20.85
CA LEU A 155 40.99 6.11 -19.53
C LEU A 155 41.34 4.77 -18.87
N PHE A 156 40.49 3.76 -19.04
CA PHE A 156 40.69 2.42 -18.48
C PHE A 156 41.01 1.38 -19.56
N LYS A 157 42.04 1.63 -20.40
CA LYS A 157 42.40 0.72 -21.50
C LYS A 157 42.53 -0.74 -21.03
N PRO A 158 41.96 -1.71 -21.78
CA PRO A 158 42.27 -3.12 -21.63
C PRO A 158 43.73 -3.38 -21.99
N SER A 159 44.41 -4.20 -21.19
CA SER A 159 45.65 -4.85 -21.60
C SER A 159 45.31 -6.26 -22.08
N GLY A 160 45.05 -6.43 -23.38
CA GLY A 160 44.82 -7.77 -23.99
C GLY A 160 43.38 -8.28 -23.97
N ALA A 161 43.21 -9.58 -24.29
CA ALA A 161 41.94 -10.28 -24.55
C ALA A 161 41.21 -10.81 -23.29
N GLU A 162 41.45 -10.20 -22.13
CA GLU A 162 41.09 -10.75 -20.82
C GLU A 162 39.91 -9.99 -20.16
N ARG A 163 39.37 -10.51 -19.04
CA ARG A 163 38.31 -9.83 -18.28
C ARG A 163 38.76 -8.43 -17.88
N THR A 164 38.02 -7.43 -18.35
CA THR A 164 38.32 -6.01 -18.17
C THR A 164 37.47 -5.41 -17.05
N LEU A 165 37.90 -4.26 -16.51
CA LEU A 165 37.05 -3.47 -15.62
C LEU A 165 35.67 -3.17 -16.27
N MET A 166 35.65 -2.90 -17.58
CA MET A 166 34.42 -2.57 -18.30
C MET A 166 33.45 -3.75 -18.39
N THR A 167 33.95 -4.97 -18.56
CA THR A 167 33.13 -6.18 -18.52
C THR A 167 32.59 -6.45 -17.11
N THR A 168 33.42 -6.30 -16.07
CA THR A 168 32.96 -6.45 -14.67
C THR A 168 31.88 -5.43 -14.32
N LEU A 169 32.08 -4.16 -14.70
CA LEU A 169 31.08 -3.10 -14.51
C LEU A 169 29.79 -3.39 -15.30
N LYS A 170 29.89 -3.97 -16.50
CA LYS A 170 28.71 -4.38 -17.29
C LYS A 170 27.93 -5.47 -16.56
N ASP A 171 28.60 -6.49 -16.04
CA ASP A 171 27.97 -7.58 -15.28
C ASP A 171 27.23 -7.03 -14.05
N VAL A 172 27.88 -6.14 -13.28
CA VAL A 172 27.25 -5.48 -12.12
C VAL A 172 26.04 -4.64 -12.55
N ARG A 173 26.13 -3.87 -13.64
CA ARG A 173 25.00 -3.12 -14.18
C ARG A 173 23.84 -4.03 -14.58
N GLU A 174 24.11 -5.14 -15.25
CA GLU A 174 23.08 -6.11 -15.65
C GLU A 174 22.39 -6.74 -14.44
N ILE A 175 23.11 -7.02 -13.35
CA ILE A 175 22.50 -7.48 -12.09
C ILE A 175 21.57 -6.40 -11.50
N LEU A 176 22.02 -5.13 -11.48
CA LEU A 176 21.22 -4.02 -10.99
C LEU A 176 19.94 -3.84 -11.83
N GLU A 177 20.08 -3.84 -13.15
CA GLU A 177 19.01 -3.56 -14.11
C GLU A 177 18.01 -4.70 -14.26
N ARG A 178 18.47 -5.95 -14.34
CA ARG A 178 17.63 -7.10 -14.68
C ARG A 178 17.12 -7.88 -13.47
N ARG A 179 17.70 -7.66 -12.29
CA ARG A 179 17.31 -8.38 -11.07
C ARG A 179 16.92 -7.43 -9.94
N ILE A 180 17.82 -6.55 -9.53
CA ILE A 180 17.61 -5.74 -8.32
C ILE A 180 16.45 -4.74 -8.51
N LEU A 181 16.48 -3.92 -9.56
CA LEU A 181 15.42 -2.93 -9.81
C LEU A 181 14.03 -3.57 -10.00
N PRO A 182 13.87 -4.67 -10.77
CA PRO A 182 12.59 -5.39 -10.84
C PRO A 182 12.11 -5.93 -9.48
N MET A 183 13.02 -6.44 -8.65
CA MET A 183 12.68 -6.92 -7.30
C MET A 183 12.19 -5.79 -6.39
N ILE A 184 12.84 -4.62 -6.46
CA ILE A 184 12.39 -3.41 -5.72
C ILE A 184 11.02 -2.96 -6.22
N ALA A 185 10.81 -2.87 -7.54
CA ALA A 185 9.54 -2.46 -8.12
C ALA A 185 8.37 -3.36 -7.68
N CYS A 186 8.59 -4.67 -7.62
CA CYS A 186 7.61 -5.65 -7.16
C CYS A 186 7.19 -5.43 -5.68
N GLU A 187 8.17 -5.31 -4.77
CA GLU A 187 7.91 -5.08 -3.35
C GLU A 187 7.24 -3.73 -3.08
N ARG A 188 7.63 -2.68 -3.81
CA ARG A 188 7.02 -1.34 -3.71
C ARG A 188 5.56 -1.35 -4.16
N ALA A 189 5.26 -2.03 -5.25
CA ALA A 189 3.90 -2.18 -5.76
C ALA A 189 2.94 -2.77 -4.72
N GLN A 190 3.39 -3.78 -3.97
CA GLN A 190 2.60 -4.41 -2.90
C GLN A 190 2.37 -3.47 -1.71
N ALA A 191 3.42 -2.79 -1.25
CA ALA A 191 3.33 -1.81 -0.16
C ALA A 191 2.37 -0.65 -0.52
N SER A 192 2.46 -0.16 -1.76
CA SER A 192 1.67 0.97 -2.28
C SER A 192 0.16 0.67 -2.33
N ALA A 193 -0.27 -0.50 -2.81
CA ALA A 193 -1.71 -0.80 -2.92
C ALA A 193 -2.42 -0.86 -1.56
N LYS A 194 -1.78 -1.48 -0.57
CA LYS A 194 -2.30 -1.54 0.80
C LYS A 194 -2.36 -0.15 1.45
N GLU A 195 -1.34 0.68 1.21
CA GLU A 195 -1.30 2.06 1.69
C GLU A 195 -2.42 2.90 1.06
N HIS A 196 -2.58 2.84 -0.27
CA HIS A 196 -3.64 3.56 -0.97
C HIS A 196 -5.04 3.14 -0.49
N LEU A 197 -5.29 1.83 -0.34
CA LEU A 197 -6.57 1.34 0.21
C LEU A 197 -6.79 1.77 1.67
N THR A 198 -5.73 1.95 2.45
CA THR A 198 -5.83 2.48 3.83
C THR A 198 -6.30 3.92 3.82
N VAL A 199 -5.75 4.75 2.93
CA VAL A 199 -6.15 6.16 2.79
C VAL A 199 -7.60 6.25 2.30
N VAL A 200 -7.98 5.47 1.28
CA VAL A 200 -9.36 5.44 0.76
C VAL A 200 -10.35 5.02 1.84
N GLU A 201 -10.05 3.96 2.60
CA GLU A 201 -10.90 3.52 3.70
C GLU A 201 -11.05 4.62 4.77
N ALA A 202 -9.95 5.22 5.22
CA ALA A 202 -9.98 6.23 6.27
C ALA A 202 -10.75 7.48 5.85
N ARG A 203 -10.39 8.07 4.70
CA ARG A 203 -11.01 9.30 4.20
C ARG A 203 -12.45 9.10 3.76
N GLY A 204 -12.76 7.98 3.12
CA GLY A 204 -14.14 7.65 2.79
C GLY A 204 -14.99 7.42 4.04
N THR A 205 -14.41 6.87 5.12
CA THR A 205 -15.11 6.74 6.42
C THR A 205 -15.40 8.11 7.03
N ASP A 206 -14.45 9.05 6.99
CA ASP A 206 -14.67 10.44 7.44
C ASP A 206 -15.78 11.12 6.62
N ALA A 207 -15.74 10.98 5.29
CA ALA A 207 -16.79 11.48 4.39
C ALA A 207 -18.16 10.89 4.73
N LEU A 208 -18.23 9.59 5.04
CA LEU A 208 -19.46 8.92 5.47
C LEU A 208 -20.01 9.48 6.79
N ILE A 209 -19.13 9.71 7.79
CA ILE A 209 -19.50 10.32 9.07
C ILE A 209 -20.08 11.72 8.86
N HIS A 210 -19.36 12.57 8.11
CA HIS A 210 -19.81 13.93 7.81
C HIS A 210 -21.09 13.93 6.97
N GLY A 211 -21.26 12.96 6.06
CA GLY A 211 -22.49 12.75 5.30
C GLY A 211 -23.71 12.44 6.16
N VAL A 212 -23.56 11.56 7.17
CA VAL A 212 -24.64 11.29 8.14
C VAL A 212 -24.96 12.51 8.99
N GLN A 213 -23.94 13.25 9.43
CA GLN A 213 -24.13 14.50 10.18
C GLN A 213 -24.83 15.58 9.33
N PHE A 214 -24.45 15.71 8.06
CA PHE A 214 -25.08 16.61 7.10
C PHE A 214 -26.56 16.26 6.97
N LEU A 215 -26.86 14.97 6.75
CA LEU A 215 -28.23 14.47 6.59
C LEU A 215 -29.08 14.64 7.85
N PHE A 216 -28.48 14.52 9.03
CA PHE A 216 -29.15 14.82 10.29
C PHE A 216 -29.52 16.30 10.41
N ASN A 217 -28.69 17.23 9.93
CA ASN A 217 -28.87 18.67 10.17
C ASN A 217 -29.64 19.41 9.06
N ILE A 218 -29.53 18.99 7.79
CA ILE A 218 -29.95 19.77 6.60
C ILE A 218 -31.40 20.29 6.66
N PHE A 219 -32.36 19.48 7.08
CA PHE A 219 -33.77 19.89 7.15
C PHE A 219 -34.42 19.64 8.52
N ARG A 220 -33.62 19.27 9.52
CA ARG A 220 -34.10 18.93 10.86
C ARG A 220 -34.80 20.10 11.51
N ASN A 221 -35.98 19.84 12.05
CA ASN A 221 -36.78 20.86 12.73
C ASN A 221 -37.28 20.39 14.11
N THR A 222 -36.52 19.53 14.77
CA THR A 222 -36.82 19.08 16.13
C THR A 222 -36.33 20.14 17.13
N PRO A 223 -37.17 20.61 18.07
CA PRO A 223 -36.72 21.50 19.14
C PRO A 223 -35.54 20.89 19.92
N ASN A 224 -34.58 21.72 20.32
CA ASN A 224 -33.40 21.30 21.09
C ASN A 224 -32.52 20.22 20.44
N ALA A 225 -32.59 20.03 19.11
CA ALA A 225 -31.75 19.06 18.41
C ALA A 225 -30.26 19.22 18.81
N PRO A 226 -29.60 18.13 19.20
CA PRO A 226 -28.25 18.18 19.78
C PRO A 226 -27.23 18.78 18.81
N ALA A 227 -26.19 19.41 19.36
CA ALA A 227 -25.08 19.93 18.58
C ALA A 227 -24.10 18.84 18.14
N ASP A 228 -23.85 17.90 19.04
CA ASP A 228 -22.93 16.80 18.80
C ASP A 228 -23.67 15.57 18.23
N CYS A 229 -23.57 15.41 16.90
CA CYS A 229 -24.23 14.37 16.12
C CYS A 229 -23.24 13.28 15.66
N THR A 230 -22.31 12.86 16.53
CA THR A 230 -21.46 11.70 16.23
C THR A 230 -22.28 10.43 16.00
N ILE A 231 -21.76 9.49 15.21
CA ILE A 231 -22.39 8.17 14.99
C ILE A 231 -22.67 7.47 16.32
N THR A 232 -21.72 7.53 17.26
CA THR A 232 -21.86 6.95 18.61
C THR A 232 -23.04 7.55 19.38
N ASN A 233 -23.25 8.87 19.30
CA ASN A 233 -24.37 9.54 19.95
C ASN A 233 -25.71 9.17 19.29
N LEU A 234 -25.75 9.02 17.96
CA LEU A 234 -26.94 8.58 17.22
C LEU A 234 -27.31 7.13 17.57
N GLN A 235 -26.32 6.25 17.78
CA GLN A 235 -26.53 4.85 18.16
C GLN A 235 -26.98 4.68 19.62
N SER A 236 -26.36 5.41 20.56
CA SER A 236 -26.60 5.27 22.00
C SER A 236 -27.78 6.11 22.51
N GLN A 237 -28.08 7.22 21.83
CA GLN A 237 -29.14 8.18 22.16
C GLN A 237 -29.15 8.55 23.66
N GLN A 238 -27.98 8.86 24.23
CA GLN A 238 -27.85 9.08 25.67
C GLN A 238 -28.69 10.25 26.20
N HIS A 239 -28.80 11.33 25.42
CA HIS A 239 -29.53 12.54 25.81
C HIS A 239 -30.98 12.54 25.32
N THR A 240 -31.90 13.11 26.11
CA THR A 240 -33.33 13.21 25.78
C THR A 240 -33.58 13.86 24.42
N ALA A 241 -32.88 14.95 24.10
CA ALA A 241 -32.98 15.62 22.81
C ALA A 241 -32.59 14.73 21.62
N MET A 242 -31.62 13.83 21.81
CA MET A 242 -31.25 12.85 20.78
C MET A 242 -32.35 11.81 20.62
N LYS A 243 -32.89 11.27 21.72
CA LYS A 243 -34.02 10.33 21.68
C LYS A 243 -35.22 10.92 20.96
N GLU A 244 -35.58 12.17 21.28
CA GLU A 244 -36.67 12.90 20.61
C GLU A 244 -36.41 13.06 19.11
N SER A 245 -35.18 13.44 18.73
CA SER A 245 -34.79 13.58 17.33
C SER A 245 -34.85 12.25 16.57
N MET A 246 -34.35 11.16 17.17
CA MET A 246 -34.33 9.84 16.55
C MET A 246 -35.71 9.15 16.53
N ALA A 247 -36.63 9.54 17.43
CA ALA A 247 -38.01 9.05 17.44
C ALA A 247 -38.87 9.61 16.29
N THR A 248 -38.44 10.69 15.64
CA THR A 248 -39.12 11.25 14.45
C THR A 248 -39.01 10.33 13.23
N LYS A 249 -39.84 10.54 12.21
CA LYS A 249 -39.79 9.77 10.95
C LYS A 249 -38.43 9.86 10.25
N SER A 250 -37.87 11.06 10.12
CA SER A 250 -36.50 11.23 9.58
C SER A 250 -35.43 10.60 10.49
N GLY A 251 -35.63 10.64 11.80
CA GLY A 251 -34.79 9.93 12.77
C GLY A 251 -34.82 8.41 12.59
N GLN A 252 -36.00 7.83 12.36
CA GLN A 252 -36.18 6.40 12.08
C GLN A 252 -35.48 5.97 10.78
N MET A 253 -35.48 6.83 9.74
CA MET A 253 -34.70 6.58 8.52
C MET A 253 -33.20 6.50 8.82
N LEU A 254 -32.67 7.44 9.61
CA LEU A 254 -31.28 7.40 10.05
C LEU A 254 -30.98 6.17 10.93
N LEU A 255 -31.87 5.79 11.84
CA LEU A 255 -31.69 4.58 12.65
C LEU A 255 -31.64 3.32 11.79
N LEU A 256 -32.49 3.21 10.78
CA LEU A 256 -32.47 2.09 9.85
C LEU A 256 -31.14 2.04 9.08
N LEU A 257 -30.65 3.18 8.58
CA LEU A 257 -29.34 3.29 7.93
C LEU A 257 -28.21 2.79 8.85
N LEU A 258 -28.16 3.30 10.08
CA LEU A 258 -27.16 2.90 11.08
C LEU A 258 -27.29 1.44 11.53
N SER A 259 -28.46 0.82 11.33
CA SER A 259 -28.73 -0.57 11.69
C SER A 259 -28.35 -1.58 10.59
N THR A 260 -27.95 -1.10 9.41
CA THR A 260 -27.47 -1.96 8.32
C THR A 260 -26.15 -2.64 8.71
N ASN A 261 -25.89 -3.82 8.10
CA ASN A 261 -24.69 -4.59 8.40
C ASN A 261 -23.40 -3.82 8.09
N SER A 262 -23.39 -3.02 7.02
CA SER A 262 -22.23 -2.25 6.61
C SER A 262 -21.88 -1.15 7.61
N PHE A 263 -22.88 -0.39 8.08
CA PHE A 263 -22.68 0.59 9.15
C PHE A 263 -22.23 -0.06 10.46
N ARG A 264 -22.80 -1.21 10.84
CA ARG A 264 -22.36 -1.95 12.05
C ARG A 264 -20.94 -2.49 11.94
N THR A 265 -20.50 -2.85 10.73
CA THR A 265 -19.14 -3.31 10.47
C THR A 265 -18.13 -2.15 10.55
N LEU A 266 -18.50 -0.97 10.04
CA LEU A 266 -17.65 0.22 10.09
C LEU A 266 -17.62 0.86 11.49
N PHE A 267 -18.77 0.87 12.18
CA PHE A 267 -18.99 1.52 13.47
C PHE A 267 -19.57 0.53 14.50
N PRO A 268 -18.75 -0.42 15.00
CA PRO A 268 -19.21 -1.47 15.88
C PRO A 268 -19.68 -0.95 17.25
N GLU A 269 -20.70 -1.61 17.79
CA GLU A 269 -21.31 -1.29 19.08
C GLU A 269 -20.39 -1.54 20.30
N SER A 270 -19.22 -2.17 20.12
CA SER A 270 -18.29 -2.48 21.21
C SER A 270 -17.72 -1.22 21.91
N HIS A 271 -17.78 -0.05 21.27
CA HIS A 271 -17.48 1.23 21.93
C HIS A 271 -18.50 1.62 23.02
N HIS A 272 -19.68 0.98 23.07
CA HIS A 272 -20.73 1.25 24.07
C HIS A 272 -20.50 0.57 25.43
N GLN A 273 -19.72 -0.52 25.48
CA GLN A 273 -19.35 -1.17 26.75
C GLN A 273 -18.40 -0.31 27.59
N VAL A 274 -17.59 0.54 26.95
CA VAL A 274 -16.66 1.46 27.64
C VAL A 274 -17.41 2.64 28.28
N THR A 275 -18.58 3.00 27.77
CA THR A 275 -19.38 4.17 28.24
C THR A 275 -20.67 3.79 28.98
N GLY A 276 -21.00 2.49 29.09
CA GLY A 276 -22.14 2.00 29.88
C GLY A 276 -23.52 2.16 29.23
N GLY A 277 -23.60 2.49 27.95
CA GLY A 277 -24.86 2.70 27.22
C GLY A 277 -25.43 1.42 26.59
N LYS A 278 -26.76 1.27 26.55
CA LYS A 278 -27.44 0.24 25.72
C LYS A 278 -27.66 0.79 24.31
N SER A 279 -27.27 0.04 23.28
CA SER A 279 -27.57 0.38 21.88
C SER A 279 -29.08 0.59 21.68
N GLN A 280 -29.43 1.64 20.95
CA GLN A 280 -30.80 1.98 20.56
C GLN A 280 -30.99 1.81 19.04
N LEU A 281 -30.12 1.04 18.38
CA LEU A 281 -30.31 0.67 16.98
C LEU A 281 -31.57 -0.19 16.80
N MET A 282 -32.12 -0.18 15.58
CA MET A 282 -33.28 -0.98 15.26
C MET A 282 -32.94 -2.47 15.34
N ALA A 283 -33.78 -3.22 16.08
CA ALA A 283 -33.70 -4.66 16.14
C ALA A 283 -34.27 -5.25 14.84
N LEU A 284 -33.39 -5.55 13.89
CA LEU A 284 -33.75 -6.20 12.62
C LEU A 284 -33.73 -7.72 12.79
N THR A 285 -34.77 -8.41 12.31
CA THR A 285 -34.79 -9.88 12.23
C THR A 285 -33.75 -10.38 11.23
N THR A 286 -33.40 -11.67 11.29
CA THR A 286 -32.42 -12.27 10.35
C THR A 286 -32.83 -12.08 8.90
N ASP A 287 -34.13 -12.16 8.59
CA ASP A 287 -34.64 -11.95 7.23
C ASP A 287 -34.54 -10.48 6.81
N GLN A 288 -34.88 -9.54 7.70
CA GLN A 288 -34.71 -8.11 7.45
C GLN A 288 -33.24 -7.73 7.23
N GLN A 289 -32.31 -8.35 7.97
CA GLN A 289 -30.87 -8.15 7.77
C GLN A 289 -30.43 -8.61 6.38
N LYS A 290 -30.95 -9.73 5.87
CA LYS A 290 -30.67 -10.17 4.49
C LYS A 290 -31.25 -9.22 3.45
N THR A 291 -32.48 -8.75 3.63
CA THR A 291 -33.12 -7.77 2.71
C THR A 291 -32.32 -6.47 2.67
N THR A 292 -31.97 -5.91 3.83
CA THR A 292 -31.16 -4.68 3.91
C THR A 292 -29.73 -4.81 3.37
N ALA A 293 -29.21 -6.04 3.26
CA ALA A 293 -27.91 -6.31 2.66
C ALA A 293 -27.96 -6.46 1.13
N SER A 294 -29.07 -6.99 0.57
CA SER A 294 -29.19 -7.33 -0.85
C SER A 294 -29.92 -6.27 -1.68
N ASP A 295 -30.90 -5.56 -1.10
CA ASP A 295 -31.69 -4.57 -1.81
C ASP A 295 -31.14 -3.14 -1.68
N PRO A 296 -31.38 -2.27 -2.68
CA PRO A 296 -31.08 -0.84 -2.59
C PRO A 296 -31.97 -0.20 -1.52
N LEU A 297 -31.47 -0.13 -0.29
CA LEU A 297 -32.18 0.52 0.81
C LEU A 297 -32.42 2.00 0.49
N PHE A 298 -33.66 2.47 0.65
CA PHE A 298 -34.13 3.82 0.33
C PHE A 298 -34.28 4.16 -1.17
N MET A 299 -34.17 3.17 -2.06
CA MET A 299 -34.54 3.32 -3.48
C MET A 299 -35.40 2.16 -3.95
N ASP A 300 -36.15 2.36 -5.02
CA ASP A 300 -36.85 1.28 -5.72
C ASP A 300 -35.98 0.66 -6.83
N GLU A 301 -36.54 -0.32 -7.55
CA GLU A 301 -35.89 -1.01 -8.67
C GLU A 301 -35.55 -0.07 -9.84
N SER A 302 -36.20 1.11 -9.92
CA SER A 302 -35.94 2.14 -10.93
C SER A 302 -34.94 3.21 -10.44
N ALA A 303 -34.26 2.97 -9.30
CA ALA A 303 -33.34 3.90 -8.65
C ALA A 303 -33.99 5.24 -8.24
N VAL A 304 -35.30 5.24 -8.00
CA VAL A 304 -36.05 6.39 -7.47
C VAL A 304 -36.13 6.29 -5.96
N ALA A 305 -36.06 7.43 -5.27
CA ALA A 305 -36.09 7.49 -3.82
C ALA A 305 -37.39 6.92 -3.24
N ALA A 306 -37.29 5.94 -2.36
CA ALA A 306 -38.43 5.23 -1.78
C ALA A 306 -38.29 5.08 -0.26
N VAL A 307 -39.41 5.09 0.46
CA VAL A 307 -39.42 4.84 1.91
C VAL A 307 -39.40 3.32 2.14
N PRO A 308 -38.40 2.78 2.87
CA PRO A 308 -38.33 1.33 3.11
C PRO A 308 -39.58 0.80 3.81
N PRO A 309 -40.13 -0.35 3.36
CA PRO A 309 -41.29 -0.97 4.00
C PRO A 309 -41.10 -1.25 5.50
N LEU A 310 -39.85 -1.45 5.94
CA LEU A 310 -39.49 -1.64 7.34
C LEU A 310 -39.87 -0.47 8.26
N LEU A 311 -40.06 0.73 7.70
CA LEU A 311 -40.45 1.93 8.44
C LEU A 311 -41.98 2.17 8.44
N LEU A 312 -42.71 1.34 7.72
CA LEU A 312 -44.15 1.48 7.52
C LEU A 312 -44.89 0.57 8.49
N SER A 313 -45.94 1.10 9.13
CA SER A 313 -46.82 0.32 9.99
C SER A 313 -47.66 -0.70 9.21
N ASN A 314 -47.90 -0.45 7.92
CA ASN A 314 -48.50 -1.39 7.00
C ASN A 314 -47.63 -1.51 5.72
N PRO A 315 -46.95 -2.65 5.49
CA PRO A 315 -46.03 -2.83 4.37
C PRO A 315 -46.72 -2.88 2.99
N THR A 316 -48.06 -2.99 2.93
CA THR A 316 -48.80 -2.98 1.66
C THR A 316 -49.09 -1.58 1.12
N VAL A 317 -48.81 -0.53 1.90
CA VAL A 317 -49.05 0.86 1.51
C VAL A 317 -47.73 1.51 1.14
N THR A 318 -47.57 1.90 -0.13
CA THR A 318 -46.39 2.66 -0.58
C THR A 318 -46.54 4.13 -0.23
N TRP A 319 -45.58 4.68 0.52
CA TRP A 319 -45.53 6.11 0.86
C TRP A 319 -44.50 6.83 0.00
N THR A 320 -44.87 7.99 -0.54
CA THR A 320 -43.87 8.90 -1.13
C THR A 320 -43.01 9.52 -0.03
N PRO A 321 -41.74 9.89 -0.32
CA PRO A 321 -40.87 10.59 0.64
C PRO A 321 -41.55 11.78 1.32
N LYS A 322 -42.24 12.62 0.53
CA LYS A 322 -43.00 13.76 1.05
C LYS A 322 -44.10 13.31 2.01
N ALA A 323 -44.97 12.39 1.59
CA ALA A 323 -46.10 11.96 2.42
C ALA A 323 -45.64 11.37 3.76
N PHE A 324 -44.52 10.63 3.78
CA PHE A 324 -43.98 10.04 4.99
C PHE A 324 -43.35 11.09 5.92
N LEU A 325 -42.57 12.02 5.36
CA LEU A 325 -41.82 13.03 6.12
C LEU A 325 -42.66 14.24 6.55
N THR A 326 -43.84 14.44 5.99
CA THR A 326 -44.78 15.50 6.42
C THR A 326 -45.84 15.02 7.41
N GLN A 327 -45.75 13.79 7.92
CA GLN A 327 -46.59 13.32 9.03
C GLN A 327 -46.35 14.16 10.29
N SER A 328 -47.25 14.07 11.28
CA SER A 328 -47.21 14.86 12.52
C SER A 328 -45.89 14.76 13.32
N ASN A 329 -45.14 13.66 13.15
CA ASN A 329 -43.83 13.43 13.75
C ASN A 329 -42.70 13.34 12.70
N GLY A 330 -42.78 14.13 11.63
CA GLY A 330 -41.84 14.11 10.50
C GLY A 330 -40.38 14.38 10.86
N GLY A 331 -40.14 15.31 11.79
CA GLY A 331 -38.81 15.70 12.28
C GLY A 331 -38.02 16.59 11.33
N VAL A 332 -38.55 16.89 10.15
CA VAL A 332 -37.99 17.85 9.19
C VAL A 332 -39.00 18.95 8.90
N VAL A 333 -38.54 20.05 8.31
CA VAL A 333 -39.43 21.11 7.82
C VAL A 333 -40.44 20.56 6.79
N ASN A 334 -41.67 21.10 6.78
CA ASN A 334 -42.80 20.56 6.02
C ASN A 334 -43.15 21.32 4.73
N PHE A 335 -42.47 22.43 4.43
CA PHE A 335 -42.74 23.30 3.29
C PHE A 335 -41.84 23.03 2.07
N LEU A 336 -41.04 21.96 2.09
CA LEU A 336 -40.15 21.63 0.98
C LEU A 336 -40.93 21.11 -0.24
N THR A 337 -40.32 21.25 -1.43
CA THR A 337 -40.88 20.66 -2.65
C THR A 337 -40.79 19.12 -2.61
N PRO A 338 -41.68 18.38 -3.29
CA PRO A 338 -41.61 16.92 -3.37
C PRO A 338 -40.22 16.39 -3.78
N GLU A 339 -39.61 17.01 -4.78
CA GLU A 339 -38.30 16.61 -5.32
C GLU A 339 -37.18 16.81 -4.27
N THR A 340 -37.35 17.74 -3.35
CA THR A 340 -36.38 17.97 -2.27
C THR A 340 -36.44 16.86 -1.22
N TYR A 341 -37.64 16.35 -0.93
CA TYR A 341 -37.78 15.15 -0.09
C TYR A 341 -37.21 13.91 -0.78
N GLU A 342 -37.40 13.78 -2.10
CA GLU A 342 -36.79 12.68 -2.87
C GLU A 342 -35.27 12.73 -2.80
N LEU A 343 -34.64 13.89 -3.03
CA LEU A 343 -33.19 14.05 -2.88
C LEU A 343 -32.71 13.75 -1.44
N TYR A 344 -33.47 14.16 -0.43
CA TYR A 344 -33.16 13.88 0.98
C TYR A 344 -33.15 12.36 1.26
N VAL A 345 -34.11 11.62 0.70
CA VAL A 345 -34.16 10.16 0.83
C VAL A 345 -33.09 9.48 -0.02
N LYS A 346 -32.84 9.97 -1.24
CA LYS A 346 -31.76 9.49 -2.11
C LYS A 346 -30.39 9.60 -1.44
N MET A 347 -30.16 10.67 -0.66
CA MET A 347 -28.93 10.82 0.13
C MET A 347 -28.73 9.68 1.14
N HIS A 348 -29.81 9.17 1.78
CA HIS A 348 -29.70 8.00 2.66
C HIS A 348 -29.23 6.76 1.88
N ALA A 349 -29.77 6.57 0.67
CA ALA A 349 -29.39 5.46 -0.19
C ALA A 349 -27.92 5.54 -0.61
N MET A 350 -27.45 6.72 -1.01
CA MET A 350 -26.06 6.92 -1.41
C MET A 350 -25.08 6.71 -0.25
N LEU A 351 -25.41 7.16 0.96
CA LEU A 351 -24.59 6.89 2.14
C LEU A 351 -24.57 5.40 2.50
N LYS A 352 -25.67 4.66 2.29
CA LYS A 352 -25.68 3.20 2.43
C LYS A 352 -24.73 2.54 1.44
N LEU A 353 -24.80 2.91 0.16
CA LEU A 353 -23.91 2.37 -0.87
C LEU A 353 -22.45 2.69 -0.58
N LEU A 354 -22.14 3.91 -0.14
CA LEU A 354 -20.80 4.30 0.27
C LEU A 354 -20.29 3.42 1.43
N ALA A 355 -21.14 3.12 2.43
CA ALA A 355 -20.80 2.22 3.51
C ALA A 355 -20.52 0.78 3.02
N ASP A 356 -21.32 0.24 2.09
CA ASP A 356 -21.10 -1.09 1.50
C ASP A 356 -19.76 -1.16 0.75
N LEU A 357 -19.46 -0.12 -0.02
CA LEU A 357 -18.20 -0.01 -0.76
C LEU A 357 -17.01 0.12 0.19
N LEU A 358 -17.13 0.89 1.28
CA LEU A 358 -16.11 0.98 2.32
C LEU A 358 -15.80 -0.36 3.01
N VAL A 359 -16.84 -1.16 3.31
CA VAL A 359 -16.63 -2.50 3.85
C VAL A 359 -15.89 -3.39 2.85
N SER A 360 -16.23 -3.28 1.57
CA SER A 360 -15.54 -4.00 0.49
C SER A 360 -14.09 -3.54 0.34
N THR A 361 -13.82 -2.23 0.44
CA THR A 361 -12.48 -1.64 0.43
C THR A 361 -11.65 -2.13 1.62
N ARG A 362 -12.24 -2.22 2.83
CA ARG A 362 -11.58 -2.80 4.01
C ARG A 362 -11.19 -4.25 3.78
N GLN A 363 -12.07 -5.05 3.18
CA GLN A 363 -11.75 -6.45 2.83
C GLN A 363 -10.61 -6.52 1.80
N ALA A 364 -10.65 -5.71 0.75
CA ALA A 364 -9.57 -5.60 -0.22
C ALA A 364 -8.24 -5.23 0.46
N ARG A 365 -8.23 -4.26 1.38
CA ARG A 365 -7.01 -3.88 2.13
C ARG A 365 -6.45 -5.04 2.95
N LEU A 366 -7.30 -5.82 3.60
CA LEU A 366 -6.87 -6.98 4.39
C LEU A 366 -6.24 -8.06 3.48
N LEU A 367 -6.84 -8.28 2.30
CA LEU A 367 -6.32 -9.22 1.30
C LEU A 367 -5.03 -8.74 0.63
N ALA A 368 -4.85 -7.42 0.47
CA ALA A 368 -3.63 -6.84 -0.10
C ALA A 368 -2.38 -7.19 0.72
N GLY A 369 -2.53 -7.48 2.03
CA GLY A 369 -1.42 -7.89 2.88
C GLY A 369 -0.98 -9.35 2.70
N THR A 370 -1.90 -10.28 2.46
CA THR A 370 -1.62 -11.73 2.40
C THR A 370 -1.54 -12.28 0.97
N GLY A 371 -2.09 -11.57 -0.02
CA GLY A 371 -2.14 -11.98 -1.42
C GLY A 371 -2.11 -10.81 -2.40
N GLY A 372 -1.39 -9.73 -2.06
CA GLY A 372 -1.37 -8.45 -2.77
C GLY A 372 -1.22 -8.56 -4.30
N ASP A 373 -0.33 -9.44 -4.77
CA ASP A 373 -0.14 -9.63 -6.22
C ASP A 373 -1.39 -10.19 -6.91
N LEU A 374 -2.10 -11.13 -6.29
CA LEU A 374 -3.31 -11.70 -6.87
C LEU A 374 -4.48 -10.70 -6.88
N LEU A 375 -4.50 -9.79 -5.90
CA LEU A 375 -5.52 -8.78 -5.76
C LEU A 375 -5.32 -7.60 -6.74
N VAL A 376 -4.08 -7.14 -6.91
CA VAL A 376 -3.76 -5.95 -7.73
C VAL A 376 -3.41 -6.35 -9.16
N TYR A 377 -2.58 -7.38 -9.32
CA TYR A 377 -2.01 -7.83 -10.60
C TYR A 377 -2.61 -9.14 -11.12
N GLY A 378 -3.37 -9.85 -10.29
CA GLY A 378 -4.00 -11.13 -10.63
C GLY A 378 -5.51 -11.03 -10.88
N PRO A 379 -6.27 -12.13 -10.67
CA PRO A 379 -7.68 -12.21 -11.01
C PRO A 379 -8.57 -11.22 -10.24
N GLY A 380 -8.10 -10.71 -9.09
CA GLY A 380 -8.81 -9.70 -8.31
C GLY A 380 -8.74 -8.28 -8.89
N GLY A 381 -7.78 -7.98 -9.77
CA GLY A 381 -7.48 -6.61 -10.20
C GLY A 381 -8.66 -5.92 -10.89
N MET A 382 -9.36 -6.63 -11.76
CA MET A 382 -10.56 -6.11 -12.43
C MET A 382 -11.69 -5.79 -11.44
N HIS A 383 -11.90 -6.63 -10.42
CA HIS A 383 -12.90 -6.39 -9.38
C HIS A 383 -12.51 -5.23 -8.47
N LEU A 384 -11.23 -5.10 -8.13
CA LEU A 384 -10.70 -3.97 -7.38
C LEU A 384 -10.89 -2.66 -8.16
N ARG A 385 -10.65 -2.68 -9.47
CA ARG A 385 -10.89 -1.54 -10.35
C ARG A 385 -12.35 -1.12 -10.38
N VAL A 386 -13.26 -2.06 -10.62
CA VAL A 386 -14.71 -1.80 -10.62
C VAL A 386 -15.15 -1.27 -9.26
N LEU A 387 -14.63 -1.82 -8.16
CA LEU A 387 -14.90 -1.32 -6.81
C LEU A 387 -14.50 0.15 -6.68
N MET A 388 -13.29 0.52 -7.11
CA MET A 388 -12.78 1.89 -7.04
C MET A 388 -13.54 2.87 -7.96
N GLU A 389 -13.86 2.47 -9.19
CA GLU A 389 -14.66 3.28 -10.13
C GLU A 389 -16.08 3.50 -9.57
N THR A 390 -16.68 2.46 -8.98
CA THR A 390 -17.99 2.56 -8.32
C THR A 390 -17.93 3.46 -7.08
N PHE A 391 -16.83 3.40 -6.32
CA PHE A 391 -16.57 4.27 -5.17
C PHE A 391 -16.59 5.74 -5.57
N GLN A 392 -15.83 6.12 -6.61
CA GLN A 392 -15.81 7.50 -7.12
C GLN A 392 -17.17 7.97 -7.64
N ALA A 393 -17.92 7.08 -8.31
CA ALA A 393 -19.25 7.41 -8.81
C ALA A 393 -20.22 7.71 -7.67
N VAL A 394 -20.21 6.89 -6.62
CA VAL A 394 -21.06 7.11 -5.43
C VAL A 394 -20.62 8.36 -4.67
N GLU A 395 -19.32 8.60 -4.45
CA GLU A 395 -18.84 9.83 -3.82
C GLU A 395 -19.27 11.08 -4.59
N SER A 396 -19.15 11.06 -5.92
CA SER A 396 -19.56 12.17 -6.78
C SER A 396 -21.06 12.46 -6.67
N GLU A 397 -21.89 11.41 -6.62
CA GLU A 397 -23.34 11.55 -6.45
C GLU A 397 -23.71 12.05 -5.04
N VAL A 398 -23.04 11.56 -3.99
CA VAL A 398 -23.18 12.07 -2.60
C VAL A 398 -22.91 13.56 -2.56
N MET A 399 -21.81 14.02 -3.18
CA MET A 399 -21.44 15.43 -3.20
C MET A 399 -22.42 16.28 -4.01
N SER A 400 -22.85 15.78 -5.18
CA SER A 400 -23.86 16.44 -6.03
C SER A 400 -25.16 16.65 -5.26
N ILE A 401 -25.67 15.61 -4.60
CA ILE A 401 -26.90 15.67 -3.79
C ILE A 401 -26.71 16.62 -2.61
N ALA A 402 -25.59 16.54 -1.88
CA ALA A 402 -25.33 17.43 -0.75
C ALA A 402 -25.34 18.91 -1.15
N THR A 403 -24.65 19.26 -2.25
CA THR A 403 -24.62 20.62 -2.78
C THR A 403 -26.00 21.11 -3.22
N GLU A 404 -26.77 20.28 -3.90
CA GLU A 404 -28.13 20.63 -4.34
C GLU A 404 -29.09 20.79 -3.14
N LEU A 405 -29.04 19.88 -2.16
CA LEU A 405 -29.83 19.98 -0.94
C LEU A 405 -29.53 21.25 -0.14
N LYS A 406 -28.25 21.58 0.02
CA LYS A 406 -27.82 22.85 0.63
C LYS A 406 -28.37 24.04 -0.15
N LYS A 407 -28.20 24.07 -1.48
CA LYS A 407 -28.68 25.16 -2.34
C LYS A 407 -30.18 25.39 -2.16
N ARG A 408 -30.97 24.32 -2.13
CA ARG A 408 -32.42 24.39 -1.86
C ARG A 408 -32.72 24.89 -0.45
N GLY A 409 -32.00 24.40 0.56
CA GLY A 409 -32.13 24.88 1.93
C GLY A 409 -31.82 26.36 2.10
N VAL A 410 -30.78 26.88 1.43
CA VAL A 410 -30.46 28.32 1.40
C VAL A 410 -31.59 29.11 0.76
N SER A 411 -32.12 28.64 -0.38
CA SER A 411 -33.23 29.28 -1.07
C SER A 411 -34.48 29.38 -0.18
N GLU A 412 -34.80 28.33 0.57
CA GLU A 412 -35.93 28.35 1.52
C GLU A 412 -35.64 29.25 2.73
N LEU A 413 -34.41 29.27 3.24
CA LEU A 413 -34.00 30.14 4.34
C LEU A 413 -34.14 31.63 3.96
N ASP A 414 -33.82 31.97 2.71
CA ASP A 414 -33.94 33.32 2.17
C ASP A 414 -35.40 33.80 2.11
N LYS A 415 -36.36 32.90 1.84
CA LYS A 415 -37.79 33.22 1.83
C LYS A 415 -38.33 33.54 3.23
N LEU A 416 -37.70 32.99 4.27
CA LEU A 416 -38.15 33.12 5.66
C LEU A 416 -37.58 34.34 6.39
N LYS A 417 -36.85 35.24 5.72
CA LYS A 417 -36.07 36.36 6.31
C LYS A 417 -36.84 37.31 7.25
N SER A 418 -38.18 37.27 7.31
CA SER A 418 -39.03 38.11 8.17
C SER A 418 -39.85 37.35 9.23
N SER A 419 -39.77 36.03 9.27
CA SER A 419 -40.57 35.18 10.18
C SER A 419 -39.71 34.58 11.29
N TYR A 420 -40.16 34.71 12.54
CA TYR A 420 -39.59 34.00 13.71
C TYR A 420 -39.88 32.48 13.67
N SER A 421 -40.53 31.98 12.62
CA SER A 421 -40.82 30.55 12.43
C SER A 421 -39.56 29.73 12.20
N GLU A 422 -39.58 28.48 12.67
CA GLU A 422 -38.55 27.46 12.41
C GLU A 422 -37.14 27.77 12.96
N LYS A 423 -37.09 28.36 14.17
CA LYS A 423 -35.85 28.60 14.91
C LYS A 423 -34.98 27.33 15.05
N ALA A 424 -35.61 26.17 15.30
CA ALA A 424 -34.91 24.90 15.44
C ALA A 424 -34.17 24.49 14.16
N TRP A 425 -34.83 24.62 13.00
CA TRP A 425 -34.21 24.35 11.71
C TRP A 425 -33.04 25.30 11.41
N ARG A 426 -33.19 26.60 11.65
CA ARG A 426 -32.10 27.56 11.45
C ARG A 426 -30.84 27.19 12.23
N THR A 427 -31.00 26.72 13.46
CA THR A 427 -29.88 26.28 14.31
C THR A 427 -29.22 24.99 13.79
N CYS A 428 -29.98 24.07 13.22
CA CYS A 428 -29.41 22.86 12.59
C CYS A 428 -28.72 23.22 11.27
N PHE A 429 -29.39 24.03 10.44
CA PHE A 429 -28.94 24.43 9.11
C PHE A 429 -27.62 25.21 9.15
N SER A 430 -27.35 25.99 10.19
CA SER A 430 -26.09 26.75 10.32
C SER A 430 -24.84 25.88 10.32
N ARG A 431 -24.97 24.57 10.59
CA ARG A 431 -23.86 23.59 10.62
C ARG A 431 -23.59 22.96 9.25
N VAL A 432 -24.57 23.01 8.35
CA VAL A 432 -24.56 22.33 7.04
C VAL A 432 -23.37 22.76 6.19
N LEU A 433 -23.03 24.05 6.20
CA LEU A 433 -21.95 24.60 5.37
C LEU A 433 -20.57 24.05 5.76
N ALA A 434 -20.30 23.90 7.07
CA ALA A 434 -19.06 23.29 7.53
C ALA A 434 -19.01 21.80 7.17
N LEU A 435 -20.11 21.08 7.37
CA LEU A 435 -20.20 19.65 7.08
C LEU A 435 -20.01 19.33 5.60
N GLU A 436 -20.62 20.10 4.69
CA GLU A 436 -20.36 19.96 3.25
C GLU A 436 -18.89 20.24 2.93
N GLY A 437 -18.28 21.27 3.52
CA GLY A 437 -16.86 21.57 3.35
C GLY A 437 -15.95 20.43 3.79
N TYR A 438 -16.25 19.77 4.91
CA TYR A 438 -15.52 18.59 5.36
C TYR A 438 -15.68 17.42 4.39
N MET A 439 -16.91 17.13 3.94
CA MET A 439 -17.15 16.09 2.95
C MET A 439 -16.38 16.32 1.64
N ILE A 440 -16.36 17.56 1.12
CA ILE A 440 -15.58 17.91 -0.09
C ILE A 440 -14.10 17.57 0.12
N ASN A 441 -13.53 17.94 1.27
CA ASN A 441 -12.12 17.71 1.55
C ASN A 441 -11.80 16.22 1.71
N ASP A 442 -12.67 15.47 2.37
CA ASP A 442 -12.48 14.02 2.57
C ASP A 442 -12.56 13.27 1.24
N VAL A 443 -13.57 13.58 0.41
CA VAL A 443 -13.73 13.00 -0.94
C VAL A 443 -12.58 13.44 -1.87
N ALA A 444 -12.07 14.67 -1.76
CA ALA A 444 -10.91 15.09 -2.54
C ALA A 444 -9.65 14.27 -2.18
N ALA A 445 -9.50 13.91 -0.91
CA ALA A 445 -8.37 13.13 -0.41
C ALA A 445 -8.39 11.65 -0.85
N THR A 446 -9.52 11.12 -1.33
CA THR A 446 -9.60 9.75 -1.88
C THR A 446 -9.18 9.68 -3.36
N GLN A 447 -9.21 10.79 -4.10
CA GLN A 447 -9.10 10.78 -5.56
C GLN A 447 -7.74 10.28 -6.09
N ASP A 448 -6.61 10.78 -5.57
CA ASP A 448 -5.29 10.34 -6.04
C ASP A 448 -5.00 8.87 -5.68
N PRO A 449 -5.24 8.40 -4.44
CA PRO A 449 -5.14 6.99 -4.11
C PRO A 449 -5.98 6.08 -5.01
N ILE A 450 -7.24 6.45 -5.27
CA ILE A 450 -8.12 5.68 -6.16
C ILE A 450 -7.53 5.63 -7.58
N ARG A 451 -7.12 6.77 -8.13
CA ARG A 451 -6.50 6.83 -9.46
C ARG A 451 -5.31 5.89 -9.57
N ARG A 452 -4.42 5.89 -8.59
CA ARG A 452 -3.24 5.00 -8.57
C ARG A 452 -3.61 3.52 -8.54
N ILE A 453 -4.66 3.14 -7.79
CA ILE A 453 -5.16 1.75 -7.77
C ILE A 453 -5.73 1.36 -9.14
N ILE A 454 -6.50 2.25 -9.78
CA ILE A 454 -7.07 2.02 -11.12
C ILE A 454 -5.98 1.86 -12.18
N GLU A 455 -4.90 2.64 -12.08
CA GLU A 455 -3.72 2.55 -12.96
C GLU A 455 -2.96 1.23 -12.73
N ALA A 456 -2.75 0.84 -11.47
CA ALA A 456 -2.06 -0.41 -11.12
C ALA A 456 -2.83 -1.68 -11.51
N THR A 457 -4.16 -1.60 -11.65
CA THR A 457 -5.03 -2.74 -11.98
C THR A 457 -5.32 -2.87 -13.48
N HIS A 458 -4.52 -2.24 -14.35
CA HIS A 458 -4.79 -2.18 -15.79
C HIS A 458 -4.80 -3.57 -16.46
N PRO A 459 -5.90 -3.98 -17.14
CA PRO A 459 -6.09 -5.36 -17.61
C PRO A 459 -5.03 -5.85 -18.60
N VAL A 460 -4.57 -4.98 -19.50
CA VAL A 460 -3.58 -5.34 -20.55
C VAL A 460 -2.23 -5.69 -19.93
N ALA A 461 -1.80 -4.92 -18.92
CA ALA A 461 -0.55 -5.16 -18.22
C ALA A 461 -0.63 -6.44 -17.39
N ASN A 462 -1.76 -6.65 -16.70
CA ASN A 462 -1.99 -7.84 -15.88
C ASN A 462 -2.14 -9.12 -16.69
N LEU A 463 -2.75 -9.08 -17.88
CA LEU A 463 -2.82 -10.23 -18.78
C LEU A 463 -1.44 -10.66 -19.28
N GLN A 464 -0.56 -9.70 -19.57
CA GLN A 464 0.81 -9.98 -19.98
C GLN A 464 1.61 -10.58 -18.83
N MET A 465 1.58 -9.95 -17.64
CA MET A 465 2.21 -10.49 -16.44
C MET A 465 1.66 -11.88 -16.06
N GLY A 466 0.35 -12.11 -16.20
CA GLY A 466 -0.26 -13.41 -15.93
C GLY A 466 0.21 -14.52 -16.87
N LYS A 467 0.44 -14.21 -18.15
CA LYS A 467 1.03 -15.17 -19.11
C LYS A 467 2.47 -15.51 -18.73
N GLU A 468 3.27 -14.50 -18.40
CA GLU A 468 4.67 -14.66 -17.98
C GLU A 468 4.78 -15.42 -16.66
N PHE A 469 3.89 -15.14 -15.71
CA PHE A 469 3.80 -15.85 -14.44
C PHE A 469 3.41 -17.32 -14.64
N LYS A 470 2.41 -17.60 -15.48
CA LYS A 470 1.99 -18.98 -15.80
C LYS A 470 3.12 -19.76 -16.48
N ALA A 471 3.84 -19.13 -17.41
CA ALA A 471 5.00 -19.75 -18.06
C ALA A 471 6.11 -20.07 -17.05
N SER A 472 6.43 -19.11 -16.18
CA SER A 472 7.44 -19.28 -15.12
C SER A 472 7.04 -20.35 -14.10
N THR A 473 5.76 -20.36 -13.69
CA THR A 473 5.22 -21.35 -12.75
C THR A 473 5.25 -22.76 -13.35
N ASN A 474 4.80 -22.93 -14.60
CA ASN A 474 4.84 -24.23 -15.26
C ASN A 474 6.27 -24.77 -15.39
N LYS A 475 7.22 -23.89 -15.72
CA LYS A 475 8.65 -24.22 -15.76
C LYS A 475 9.11 -24.70 -14.38
N TRP A 476 8.79 -23.95 -13.31
CA TRP A 476 9.13 -24.32 -11.95
C TRP A 476 8.47 -25.65 -11.52
N VAL A 477 7.19 -25.90 -11.81
CA VAL A 477 6.51 -27.16 -11.44
C VAL A 477 7.22 -28.36 -12.06
N LEU A 478 7.60 -28.27 -13.34
CA LEU A 478 8.32 -29.33 -14.04
C LEU A 478 9.72 -29.55 -13.44
N GLU A 479 10.46 -28.47 -13.22
CA GLU A 479 11.80 -28.51 -12.62
C GLU A 479 11.75 -29.05 -11.18
N ASN A 480 10.78 -28.62 -10.38
CA ASN A 480 10.60 -29.03 -9.01
C ASN A 480 10.11 -30.48 -8.91
N SER A 481 9.15 -30.91 -9.73
CA SER A 481 8.71 -32.30 -9.78
C SER A 481 9.86 -33.25 -10.15
N SER A 482 10.66 -32.86 -11.14
CA SER A 482 11.88 -33.59 -11.51
C SER A 482 12.86 -33.64 -10.34
N THR A 483 13.17 -32.49 -9.74
CA THR A 483 14.12 -32.38 -8.61
C THR A 483 13.66 -33.21 -7.40
N CYS A 484 12.39 -33.09 -6.99
CA CYS A 484 11.82 -33.86 -5.90
C CYS A 484 11.81 -35.36 -6.20
N SER A 485 11.55 -35.77 -7.44
CA SER A 485 11.62 -37.20 -7.84
C SER A 485 13.06 -37.72 -7.76
N HIS A 486 14.03 -36.94 -8.23
CA HIS A 486 15.45 -37.27 -8.10
C HIS A 486 15.88 -37.37 -6.63
N ILE A 487 15.47 -36.43 -5.78
CA ILE A 487 15.74 -36.46 -4.34
C ILE A 487 15.07 -37.67 -3.68
N ALA A 488 13.80 -37.94 -3.99
CA ALA A 488 13.06 -39.07 -3.45
C ALA A 488 13.72 -40.41 -3.82
N HIS A 489 14.15 -40.58 -5.08
CA HIS A 489 14.90 -41.75 -5.52
C HIS A 489 16.26 -41.85 -4.80
N THR A 490 17.00 -40.74 -4.69
CA THR A 490 18.31 -40.68 -4.02
C THR A 490 18.22 -41.02 -2.54
N LEU A 491 17.19 -40.51 -1.86
CA LEU A 491 16.92 -40.74 -0.44
C LEU A 491 16.13 -42.04 -0.19
N LYS A 492 15.80 -42.81 -1.25
CA LYS A 492 15.00 -44.05 -1.19
C LYS A 492 13.66 -43.87 -0.48
N LEU A 493 13.00 -42.74 -0.72
CA LEU A 493 11.69 -42.40 -0.16
C LEU A 493 10.53 -43.06 -0.94
N GLU A 494 10.81 -44.06 -1.77
CA GLU A 494 9.84 -44.78 -2.60
C GLU A 494 8.93 -45.67 -1.75
N HIS A 495 8.01 -45.04 -1.00
CA HIS A 495 6.72 -45.60 -0.59
C HIS A 495 5.71 -44.54 -0.08
N ALA A 496 5.77 -43.29 -0.57
CA ALA A 496 4.80 -42.27 -0.14
C ALA A 496 4.11 -41.46 -1.25
N ALA A 497 4.51 -41.57 -2.51
CA ALA A 497 3.88 -40.76 -3.56
C ALA A 497 3.78 -41.57 -4.85
N LEU A 498 2.60 -42.11 -5.10
CA LEU A 498 1.94 -42.35 -6.40
C LEU A 498 0.82 -43.39 -6.20
N ASN A 499 -0.24 -42.99 -5.51
CA ASN A 499 -1.59 -43.50 -5.77
C ASN A 499 -2.56 -42.38 -5.43
N GLY A 500 -3.02 -41.69 -6.47
CA GLY A 500 -4.14 -40.77 -6.35
C GLY A 500 -5.39 -41.55 -5.93
N GLY A 501 -6.05 -41.08 -4.87
CA GLY A 501 -7.33 -41.63 -4.42
C GLY A 501 -7.42 -41.72 -2.91
N GLY A 502 -7.94 -40.66 -2.28
CA GLY A 502 -8.54 -40.63 -0.93
C GLY A 502 -7.85 -41.45 0.17
N GLY A 503 -7.02 -40.80 0.99
CA GLY A 503 -6.50 -41.39 2.23
C GLY A 503 -5.94 -40.32 3.16
N ALA A 504 -6.27 -40.43 4.45
CA ALA A 504 -6.17 -39.40 5.50
C ALA A 504 -4.80 -38.72 5.67
N PRO A 505 -4.75 -37.48 6.24
CA PRO A 505 -3.50 -36.80 6.52
C PRO A 505 -2.68 -37.56 7.56
N LEU A 506 -1.38 -37.72 7.28
CA LEU A 506 -0.39 -38.29 8.19
C LEU A 506 -0.33 -37.46 9.48
N MET A 507 -0.75 -38.06 10.60
CA MET A 507 -0.45 -37.58 11.94
C MET A 507 1.06 -37.58 12.15
N LEU A 508 1.62 -36.43 12.54
CA LEU A 508 2.98 -36.31 13.04
C LEU A 508 3.18 -37.23 14.26
N PRO A 509 4.34 -37.89 14.41
CA PRO A 509 4.61 -38.70 15.60
C PRO A 509 4.72 -37.79 16.83
N PRO A 510 4.30 -38.26 18.02
CA PRO A 510 4.31 -37.44 19.22
C PRO A 510 5.75 -37.11 19.63
N SER A 511 5.97 -35.85 19.98
CA SER A 511 7.20 -35.35 20.57
C SER A 511 7.53 -36.13 21.84
N SER A 512 8.65 -36.84 21.84
CA SER A 512 9.21 -37.45 23.05
C SER A 512 9.81 -36.36 23.93
N ASN A 513 8.98 -35.72 24.76
CA ASN A 513 9.44 -35.02 25.95
C ASN A 513 9.92 -36.08 26.96
N GLY A 514 11.23 -36.19 27.11
CA GLY A 514 11.86 -36.96 28.18
C GLY A 514 11.58 -36.33 29.54
N ALA A 515 10.50 -36.74 30.19
CA ALA A 515 10.32 -36.58 31.62
C ALA A 515 10.73 -37.90 32.31
N ALA A 516 11.94 -37.92 32.87
CA ALA A 516 12.36 -38.99 33.76
C ALA A 516 11.51 -38.92 35.06
N LYS A 517 10.77 -40.00 35.35
CA LYS A 517 10.29 -40.29 36.69
C LYS A 517 10.77 -41.68 37.10
N SER A 518 11.37 -41.67 38.29
CA SER A 518 11.57 -42.74 39.25
C SER A 518 10.68 -43.98 39.10
N SER A 519 11.30 -45.16 39.22
CA SER A 519 10.68 -46.31 39.85
C SER A 519 11.61 -46.89 40.90
N ALA A 520 11.18 -46.80 42.15
CA ALA A 520 11.67 -47.63 43.25
C ALA A 520 11.31 -49.10 43.00
N THR A 521 12.18 -50.02 43.39
CA THR A 521 11.91 -51.10 44.38
C THR A 521 13.00 -52.17 44.33
N ALA A 522 13.83 -52.20 45.37
CA ALA A 522 14.11 -53.36 46.23
C ALA A 522 14.85 -52.84 47.47
#